data_AF-A0ABD3I1I6-F1
#
_entry.id   AF-A0ABD3I1I6-F1
#
_cell.length_a   1.000
_cell.length_b   1.000
_cell.length_c   1.000
_cell.angle_alpha   90.00
_cell.angle_beta   90.00
_cell.angle_gamma   90.00
#
_symmetry.space_group_name_H-M   'P 1'
#
loop_
_entity.id
_entity.type
_entity.pdbx_description
1 polymer ?
#
loop_
_entity_poly.entity_id
_entity_poly.type
_entity_poly.pdbx_seq_one_letter_code
_entity_poly.pdbx_strand_id
1 'polypeptide(L)'
;MLQKEANAGRIAPVKLFSGVSILYSLYADDTALFLQLDQQSFRTVTQVLELYCHATGAKVNFQKSELLPIGRHQLPPAWASTFGWKILYPSESTRYLGFQFSSTHNRSWTDIIRKLQNRVRYLYDNTLSFESRFLLMRHELSAVPNYLLPCLALTPGAANTLPQTYVDLLWGGNQDLQPKKHLVFSPRFRLKETLWIWRMVVAAFFTGDRARQMKLPQSHCEICSAPVETIHHLFLQCPCWQRLWQLISHAVLSLQAISADSPFNILQQFRSDPEHHMATVLLVYIWCYIWTL
;
A
#
# COMPACT_ATOMS: atom_id res chain seq x y z
N MET A 1 12.36 -34.34 5.29
CA MET A 1 12.08 -35.20 6.47
C MET A 1 10.70 -34.94 7.03
N LEU A 2 10.34 -33.70 7.43
CA LEU A 2 9.01 -33.38 7.99
C LEU A 2 7.82 -33.82 7.11
N GLN A 3 7.86 -33.56 5.81
CA GLN A 3 6.79 -33.99 4.89
C GLN A 3 6.59 -35.51 4.85
N LYS A 4 7.67 -36.29 5.01
CA LYS A 4 7.60 -37.76 5.04
C LYS A 4 6.84 -38.23 6.28
N GLU A 5 7.10 -37.61 7.43
CA GLU A 5 6.43 -37.91 8.69
C GLU A 5 4.95 -37.51 8.67
N ALA A 6 4.64 -36.38 8.02
CA ALA A 6 3.25 -35.96 7.81
C ALA A 6 2.49 -36.91 6.87
N ASN A 7 3.10 -37.35 5.76
CA ASN A 7 2.51 -38.32 4.85
C ASN A 7 2.29 -39.69 5.53
N ALA A 8 3.11 -40.03 6.52
CA ALA A 8 2.95 -41.24 7.34
C ALA A 8 1.93 -41.08 8.48
N GLY A 9 1.26 -39.93 8.60
CA GLY A 9 0.25 -39.66 9.63
C GLY A 9 0.81 -39.43 11.04
N ARG A 10 2.13 -39.28 11.19
CA ARG A 10 2.78 -39.05 12.50
C ARG A 10 2.83 -37.59 12.92
N ILE A 11 2.63 -36.68 11.97
CA ILE A 11 2.47 -35.24 12.22
C ILE A 11 1.20 -34.77 11.50
N ALA A 12 0.30 -34.14 12.22
CA ALA A 12 -0.92 -33.59 11.64
C ALA A 12 -0.69 -32.13 11.18
N PRO A 13 -0.87 -31.81 9.89
CA PRO A 13 -0.81 -30.42 9.42
C PRO A 13 -2.02 -29.62 9.91
N VAL A 14 -1.85 -28.32 10.02
CA VAL A 14 -2.93 -27.40 10.39
C VAL A 14 -3.76 -27.05 9.16
N LYS A 15 -5.08 -27.25 9.23
CA LYS A 15 -6.01 -26.82 8.18
C LYS A 15 -6.42 -25.37 8.39
N LEU A 16 -6.20 -24.55 7.37
CA LEU A 16 -6.64 -23.17 7.32
C LEU A 16 -8.11 -23.08 6.87
N PHE A 17 -8.76 -21.94 7.12
CA PHE A 17 -10.13 -21.67 6.67
C PHE A 17 -10.30 -21.75 5.15
N SER A 18 -9.23 -21.52 4.39
CA SER A 18 -9.20 -21.66 2.92
C SER A 18 -9.24 -23.12 2.45
N GLY A 19 -9.20 -24.11 3.36
CA GLY A 19 -9.07 -25.53 3.04
C GLY A 19 -7.63 -26.00 2.79
N VAL A 20 -6.67 -25.07 2.71
CA VAL A 20 -5.25 -25.38 2.56
C VAL A 20 -4.70 -25.95 3.87
N SER A 21 -3.91 -27.02 3.79
CA SER A 21 -3.19 -27.59 4.93
C SER A 21 -1.75 -27.08 4.94
N ILE A 22 -1.30 -26.54 6.07
CA ILE A 22 0.05 -26.02 6.25
C ILE A 22 0.76 -26.79 7.37
N LEU A 23 2.02 -27.16 7.12
CA LEU A 23 2.88 -27.86 8.06
C LEU A 23 4.09 -27.02 8.48
N TYR A 24 4.66 -26.29 7.52
CA TYR A 24 5.83 -25.46 7.74
C TYR A 24 5.86 -24.27 6.78
N SER A 25 6.58 -23.23 7.15
CA SER A 25 7.02 -22.13 6.29
C SER A 25 8.52 -21.98 6.48
N LEU A 26 9.26 -22.07 5.38
CA LEU A 26 10.73 -22.02 5.36
C LEU A 26 11.14 -20.79 4.56
N TYR A 27 11.88 -19.90 5.21
CA TYR A 27 12.44 -18.72 4.56
C TYR A 27 13.87 -18.46 5.07
N ALA A 28 14.85 -18.79 4.24
CA ALA A 28 16.26 -18.79 4.65
C ALA A 28 16.48 -19.59 5.94
N ASP A 29 16.99 -18.97 7.01
CA ASP A 29 17.18 -19.53 8.33
C ASP A 29 15.92 -19.46 9.22
N ASP A 30 14.96 -18.59 8.89
CA ASP A 30 13.69 -18.48 9.60
C ASP A 30 12.77 -19.65 9.23
N THR A 31 12.54 -20.54 10.20
CA THR A 31 11.66 -21.71 10.07
C THR A 31 10.48 -21.61 11.03
N ALA A 32 9.26 -21.61 10.47
CA ALA A 32 8.02 -21.73 11.24
C ALA A 32 7.37 -23.09 11.02
N LEU A 33 6.96 -23.77 12.10
CA LEU A 33 6.24 -25.03 12.07
C LEU A 33 4.81 -24.83 12.55
N PHE A 34 3.85 -25.41 11.85
CA PHE A 34 2.43 -25.34 12.15
C PHE A 34 1.95 -26.74 12.52
N LEU A 35 1.79 -26.97 13.81
CA LEU A 35 1.50 -28.28 14.39
C LEU A 35 0.18 -28.23 15.15
N GLN A 36 -0.54 -29.35 15.16
CA GLN A 36 -1.57 -29.55 16.16
C GLN A 36 -0.95 -29.66 17.55
N LEU A 37 -1.71 -29.27 18.58
CA LEU A 37 -1.24 -29.27 19.96
C LEU A 37 -1.32 -30.67 20.56
N ASP A 38 -0.52 -31.59 20.02
CA ASP A 38 -0.45 -32.98 20.45
C ASP A 38 1.00 -33.42 20.74
N GLN A 39 1.18 -34.25 21.76
CA GLN A 39 2.51 -34.63 22.23
C GLN A 39 3.29 -35.44 21.18
N GLN A 40 2.59 -36.19 20.33
CA GLN A 40 3.21 -37.07 19.35
C GLN A 40 3.83 -36.29 18.18
N SER A 41 3.13 -35.27 17.66
CA SER A 41 3.64 -34.36 16.64
C SER A 41 4.89 -33.64 17.14
N PHE A 42 4.87 -33.14 18.39
CA PHE A 42 6.04 -32.46 18.99
C PHE A 42 7.25 -33.38 19.15
N ARG A 43 7.04 -34.62 19.63
CA ARG A 43 8.11 -35.63 19.70
C ARG A 43 8.69 -35.92 18.33
N THR A 44 7.84 -36.16 17.34
CA THR A 44 8.26 -36.51 15.97
C THR A 44 9.03 -35.36 15.33
N VAL A 45 8.57 -34.12 15.49
CA VAL A 45 9.29 -32.93 15.00
C VAL A 45 10.64 -32.78 15.66
N THR A 46 10.73 -32.96 16.98
CA THR A 46 12.00 -32.88 17.72
C THR A 46 12.99 -33.92 17.21
N GLN A 47 12.56 -35.17 17.02
CA GLN A 47 13.40 -36.24 16.46
C GLN A 47 13.86 -35.93 15.03
N VAL A 48 12.97 -35.36 14.20
CA VAL A 48 13.32 -34.95 12.83
C VAL A 48 14.36 -33.83 12.83
N LEU A 49 14.22 -32.84 13.72
CA LEU A 49 15.16 -31.73 13.86
C LEU A 49 16.53 -32.22 14.36
N GLU A 50 16.54 -33.13 15.33
CA GLU A 50 17.77 -33.77 15.83
C GLU A 50 18.48 -34.55 14.73
N LEU A 51 17.75 -35.36 13.96
CA LEU A 51 18.30 -36.11 12.83
C LEU A 51 18.86 -35.17 11.75
N TYR A 52 18.16 -34.09 11.44
CA TYR A 52 18.63 -33.07 10.52
C TYR A 52 19.91 -32.39 11.02
N CYS A 53 19.96 -32.00 12.30
CA CYS A 53 21.14 -31.41 12.92
C CYS A 53 22.33 -32.37 12.91
N HIS A 54 22.10 -33.65 13.20
CA HIS A 54 23.13 -34.68 13.16
C HIS A 54 23.70 -34.88 11.75
N ALA A 55 22.83 -34.91 10.73
CA ALA A 55 23.25 -35.11 9.34
C ALA A 55 23.95 -33.89 8.72
N THR A 56 23.59 -32.67 9.13
CA THR A 56 24.10 -31.43 8.53
C THR A 56 25.17 -30.73 9.36
N GLY A 57 25.33 -31.09 10.64
CA GLY A 57 26.12 -30.35 11.61
C GLY A 57 25.46 -29.05 12.10
N ALA A 58 24.23 -28.75 11.65
CA ALA A 58 23.46 -27.60 12.13
C ALA A 58 23.04 -27.78 13.61
N LYS A 59 22.63 -26.69 14.25
CA LYS A 59 22.07 -26.71 15.61
C LYS A 59 20.82 -25.82 15.69
N VAL A 60 19.75 -26.34 16.30
CA VAL A 60 18.57 -25.54 16.63
C VAL A 60 18.94 -24.55 17.73
N ASN A 61 18.63 -23.27 17.51
CA ASN A 61 18.77 -22.24 18.52
C ASN A 61 17.51 -22.17 19.39
N PHE A 62 17.47 -22.96 20.46
CA PHE A 62 16.32 -22.99 21.38
C PHE A 62 16.08 -21.67 22.14
N GLN A 63 17.07 -20.80 22.26
CA GLN A 63 16.89 -19.47 22.85
C GLN A 63 16.09 -18.52 21.94
N LYS A 64 16.17 -18.72 20.62
CA LYS A 64 15.42 -17.97 19.61
C LYS A 64 14.15 -18.71 19.14
N SER A 65 14.03 -20.00 19.43
CA SER A 65 12.89 -20.82 19.01
C SER A 65 11.75 -20.68 20.00
N GLU A 66 10.63 -20.14 19.52
CA GLU A 66 9.47 -19.81 20.34
C GLU A 66 8.26 -20.65 19.96
N LEU A 67 7.49 -21.08 20.97
CA LEU A 67 6.22 -21.80 20.82
C LEU A 67 5.09 -20.84 21.13
N LEU A 68 4.32 -20.47 20.11
CA LEU A 68 3.12 -19.65 20.25
C LEU A 68 1.86 -20.52 20.13
N PRO A 69 1.08 -20.72 21.20
CA PRO A 69 -0.23 -21.36 21.11
C PRO A 69 -1.21 -20.46 20.35
N ILE A 70 -1.82 -20.97 19.29
CA ILE A 70 -2.81 -20.23 18.49
C ILE A 70 -4.16 -20.97 18.57
N GLY A 71 -5.24 -20.21 18.77
CA GLY A 71 -6.61 -20.74 18.80
C GLY A 71 -7.19 -20.86 20.21
N ARG A 72 -7.98 -21.92 20.47
CA ARG A 72 -8.72 -22.08 21.75
C ARG A 72 -7.82 -22.31 22.96
N HIS A 73 -6.63 -22.85 22.75
CA HIS A 73 -5.67 -23.07 23.82
C HIS A 73 -4.81 -21.82 24.00
N GLN A 74 -5.09 -21.05 25.06
CA GLN A 74 -4.29 -19.88 25.42
C GLN A 74 -2.97 -20.25 26.13
N LEU A 75 -2.87 -21.49 26.64
CA LEU A 75 -1.68 -22.04 27.27
C LEU A 75 -1.45 -23.45 26.72
N PRO A 76 -0.19 -23.84 26.44
CA PRO A 76 0.11 -25.19 26.02
C PRO A 76 0.07 -26.16 27.21
N PRO A 77 -0.12 -27.47 26.97
CA PRO A 77 -0.15 -28.46 28.05
C PRO A 77 1.19 -28.55 28.80
N ALA A 78 1.15 -29.06 30.03
CA ALA A 78 2.34 -29.17 30.89
C ALA A 78 3.50 -29.97 30.26
N TRP A 79 3.22 -30.90 29.35
CA TRP A 79 4.27 -31.63 28.63
C TRP A 79 5.03 -30.78 27.62
N ALA A 80 4.52 -29.63 27.18
CA ALA A 80 5.18 -28.82 26.14
C ALA A 80 6.52 -28.24 26.63
N SER A 81 6.63 -27.96 27.93
CA SER A 81 7.86 -27.44 28.54
C SER A 81 9.00 -28.46 28.55
N THR A 82 8.72 -29.76 28.40
CA THR A 82 9.75 -30.81 28.41
C THR A 82 10.61 -30.83 27.15
N PHE A 83 10.20 -30.11 26.10
CA PHE A 83 10.90 -30.08 24.82
C PHE A 83 11.92 -28.93 24.70
N GLY A 84 12.04 -28.08 25.72
CA GLY A 84 13.04 -27.00 25.77
C GLY A 84 12.71 -25.77 24.90
N TRP A 85 11.49 -25.67 24.37
CA TRP A 85 11.03 -24.51 23.59
C TRP A 85 10.62 -23.39 24.54
N LYS A 86 10.93 -22.14 24.18
CA LYS A 86 10.41 -20.98 24.92
C LYS A 86 8.93 -20.82 24.61
N ILE A 87 8.07 -21.08 25.60
CA ILE A 87 6.62 -20.92 25.47
C ILE A 87 6.26 -19.44 25.61
N LEU A 88 5.44 -18.93 24.70
CA LEU A 88 4.91 -17.58 24.77
C LEU A 88 3.51 -17.55 25.40
N TYR A 89 3.30 -16.59 26.30
CA TYR A 89 2.02 -16.32 26.95
C TYR A 89 1.13 -15.40 26.10
N PRO A 90 -0.20 -15.33 26.37
CA PRO A 90 -1.11 -14.54 25.56
C PRO A 90 -0.81 -13.05 25.39
N SER A 91 -0.14 -12.45 26.38
CA SER A 91 0.31 -11.06 26.37
C SER A 91 1.64 -10.85 25.62
N GLU A 92 2.36 -11.93 25.29
CA GLU A 92 3.64 -11.88 24.62
C GLU A 92 3.46 -12.01 23.10
N SER A 93 4.41 -11.45 22.35
CA SER A 93 4.36 -11.47 20.89
C SER A 93 5.68 -11.96 20.32
N THR A 94 5.59 -12.68 19.21
CA THR A 94 6.75 -13.12 18.43
C THR A 94 6.83 -12.35 17.13
N ARG A 95 7.98 -12.43 16.45
CA ARG A 95 8.21 -11.82 15.14
C ARG A 95 8.59 -12.89 14.14
N TYR A 96 7.86 -12.96 13.03
CA TYR A 96 8.16 -13.82 11.88
C TYR A 96 8.14 -12.97 10.61
N LEU A 97 9.20 -13.04 9.79
CA LEU A 97 9.32 -12.26 8.54
C LEU A 97 9.04 -10.77 8.70
N GLY A 98 9.51 -10.19 9.81
CA GLY A 98 9.29 -8.79 10.13
C GLY A 98 7.88 -8.45 10.60
N PHE A 99 6.91 -9.37 10.57
CA PHE A 99 5.56 -9.22 11.13
C PHE A 99 5.53 -9.69 12.59
N GLN A 100 4.90 -8.92 13.48
CA GLN A 100 4.81 -9.27 14.90
C GLN A 100 3.36 -9.59 15.24
N PHE A 101 3.15 -10.65 15.99
CA PHE A 101 1.84 -11.16 16.33
C PHE A 101 1.89 -11.91 17.66
N SER A 102 0.77 -11.94 18.36
CA SER A 102 0.54 -12.76 19.56
C SER A 102 -0.68 -13.65 19.35
N SER A 103 -0.97 -14.50 20.33
CA SER A 103 -2.15 -15.36 20.30
C SER A 103 -3.46 -14.58 20.43
N THR A 104 -3.42 -13.36 20.97
CA THR A 104 -4.59 -12.51 21.21
C THR A 104 -4.63 -11.24 20.36
N HIS A 105 -3.47 -10.77 19.89
CA HIS A 105 -3.31 -9.53 19.14
C HIS A 105 -2.35 -9.72 17.96
N ASN A 106 -2.87 -9.61 16.74
CA ASN A 106 -2.03 -9.33 15.58
C ASN A 106 -1.55 -7.88 15.65
N ARG A 107 -0.39 -7.56 15.08
CA ARG A 107 0.11 -6.19 14.97
C ARG A 107 -1.03 -5.24 14.60
N SER A 108 -1.32 -4.31 15.48
CA SER A 108 -2.34 -3.30 15.18
C SER A 108 -1.80 -2.35 14.12
N TRP A 109 -2.64 -2.00 13.16
CA TRP A 109 -2.36 -0.92 12.22
C TRP A 109 -1.94 0.37 12.94
N THR A 110 -2.33 0.58 14.20
CA THR A 110 -1.89 1.72 15.01
C THR A 110 -0.38 1.82 15.13
N ASP A 111 0.33 0.71 15.39
CA ASP A 111 1.78 0.71 15.53
C ASP A 111 2.51 0.91 14.21
N ILE A 112 1.95 0.32 13.14
CA ILE A 112 2.47 0.48 11.79
C ILE A 112 2.34 1.94 11.35
N ILE A 113 1.15 2.52 11.52
CA ILE A 113 0.87 3.92 11.20
C ILE A 113 1.75 4.85 12.02
N ARG A 114 1.91 4.60 13.33
CA ARG A 114 2.81 5.38 14.19
C ARG A 114 4.26 5.35 13.69
N LYS A 115 4.76 4.18 13.26
CA LYS A 115 6.11 4.09 12.66
C LYS A 115 6.21 4.86 11.35
N LEU A 116 5.20 4.76 10.49
CA LEU A 116 5.13 5.53 9.24
C LEU A 116 5.10 7.03 9.52
N GLN A 117 4.30 7.50 10.48
CA GLN A 117 4.23 8.90 10.89
C GLN A 117 5.56 9.41 11.45
N ASN A 118 6.25 8.61 12.27
CA ASN A 118 7.58 8.96 12.77
C ASN A 118 8.60 9.05 11.63
N ARG A 119 8.52 8.13 10.66
CA ARG A 119 9.38 8.15 9.47
C ARG A 119 9.08 9.36 8.60
N VAL A 120 7.81 9.67 8.39
CA VAL A 120 7.35 10.90 7.72
C VAL A 120 7.94 12.13 8.41
N ARG A 121 7.83 12.23 9.73
CA ARG A 121 8.38 13.37 10.49
C ARG A 121 9.90 13.49 10.36
N TYR A 122 10.60 12.37 10.33
CA TYR A 122 12.05 12.34 10.11
C TYR A 122 12.44 12.77 8.69
N LEU A 123 11.69 12.30 7.69
CA LEU A 123 11.91 12.63 6.28
C LEU A 123 11.40 14.02 5.92
N TYR A 124 10.52 14.59 6.73
CA TYR A 124 9.96 15.92 6.54
C TYR A 124 11.01 16.97 6.93
N ASP A 125 11.89 17.27 6.00
CA ASP A 125 12.69 18.49 5.99
C ASP A 125 12.02 19.49 5.04
N ASN A 126 11.90 20.77 5.44
CA ASN A 126 11.27 21.83 4.63
C ASN A 126 12.02 22.10 3.31
N THR A 127 13.15 21.43 3.10
CA THR A 127 13.99 21.47 1.91
C THR A 127 13.53 20.52 0.80
N LEU A 128 12.74 19.49 1.10
CA LEU A 128 12.33 18.51 0.10
C LEU A 128 11.24 19.05 -0.83
N SER A 129 11.52 18.99 -2.14
CA SER A 129 10.50 19.26 -3.15
C SER A 129 9.31 18.31 -3.00
N PHE A 130 8.15 18.73 -3.50
CA PHE A 130 6.98 17.85 -3.48
C PHE A 130 7.25 16.54 -4.25
N GLU A 131 7.91 16.61 -5.41
CA GLU A 131 8.23 15.46 -6.25
C GLU A 131 9.09 14.45 -5.50
N SER A 132 10.06 14.94 -4.72
CA SER A 132 10.91 14.12 -3.87
C SER A 132 10.09 13.44 -2.76
N ARG A 133 9.20 14.19 -2.11
CA ARG A 133 8.28 13.66 -1.09
C ARG A 133 7.32 12.61 -1.68
N PHE A 134 6.88 12.80 -2.92
CA PHE A 134 6.04 11.85 -3.65
C PHE A 134 6.79 10.56 -3.96
N LEU A 135 8.03 10.66 -4.45
CA LEU A 135 8.86 9.49 -4.73
C LEU A 135 9.09 8.69 -3.45
N LEU A 136 9.40 9.35 -2.33
CA LEU A 136 9.56 8.72 -1.01
C LEU A 136 8.26 8.05 -0.54
N MET A 137 7.11 8.71 -0.71
CA MET A 137 5.81 8.13 -0.38
C MET A 137 5.56 6.83 -1.17
N ARG A 138 5.86 6.84 -2.48
CA ARG A 138 5.62 5.70 -3.37
C ARG A 138 6.58 4.54 -3.12
N HIS A 139 7.87 4.81 -3.00
CA HIS A 139 8.89 3.77 -2.98
C HIS A 139 9.26 3.28 -1.57
N GLU A 140 9.15 4.13 -0.56
CA GLU A 140 9.52 3.78 0.82
C GLU A 140 8.28 3.55 1.68
N LEU A 141 7.39 4.54 1.79
CA LEU A 141 6.31 4.46 2.77
C LEU A 141 5.18 3.53 2.35
N SER A 142 4.83 3.50 1.05
CA SER A 142 3.80 2.61 0.53
C SER A 142 4.23 1.13 0.50
N ALA A 143 5.53 0.85 0.55
CA ALA A 143 6.05 -0.52 0.53
C ALA A 143 5.56 -1.32 1.75
N VAL A 144 5.53 -0.70 2.94
CA VAL A 144 5.14 -1.39 4.18
C VAL A 144 3.65 -1.78 4.18
N PRO A 145 2.69 -0.89 3.91
CA PRO A 145 1.28 -1.29 3.83
C PRO A 145 1.00 -2.27 2.69
N ASN A 146 1.63 -2.10 1.53
CA ASN A 146 1.45 -3.04 0.42
C ASN A 146 1.91 -4.46 0.77
N TYR A 147 3.00 -4.58 1.53
CA TYR A 147 3.47 -5.87 2.05
C TYR A 147 2.51 -6.49 3.08
N LEU A 148 1.86 -5.65 3.90
CA LEU A 148 1.06 -6.12 5.05
C LEU A 148 -0.43 -6.32 4.74
N LEU A 149 -1.00 -5.61 3.77
CA LEU A 149 -2.42 -5.69 3.40
C LEU A 149 -2.90 -7.12 3.08
N PRO A 150 -2.11 -7.99 2.41
CA PRO A 150 -2.52 -9.38 2.19
C PRO A 150 -2.64 -10.21 3.48
N CYS A 151 -1.92 -9.83 4.54
CA CYS A 151 -1.82 -10.59 5.79
C CYS A 151 -2.64 -9.99 6.94
N LEU A 152 -2.98 -8.70 6.87
CA LEU A 152 -3.63 -7.96 7.95
C LEU A 152 -4.84 -7.20 7.40
N ALA A 153 -6.03 -7.58 7.87
CA ALA A 153 -7.26 -6.85 7.55
C ALA A 153 -7.13 -5.38 7.96
N LEU A 154 -7.49 -4.48 7.05
CA LEU A 154 -7.46 -3.04 7.29
C LEU A 154 -8.60 -2.66 8.25
N THR A 155 -8.25 -2.12 9.43
CA THR A 155 -9.29 -1.62 10.36
C THR A 155 -9.87 -0.30 9.84
N PRO A 156 -11.13 0.04 10.16
CA PRO A 156 -11.72 1.32 9.73
C PRO A 156 -10.90 2.55 10.14
N GLY A 157 -10.34 2.54 11.36
CA GLY A 157 -9.45 3.60 11.82
C GLY A 157 -8.17 3.69 10.99
N ALA A 158 -7.58 2.55 10.60
CA ALA A 158 -6.39 2.50 9.76
C ALA A 158 -6.65 2.98 8.33
N ALA A 159 -7.81 2.62 7.77
CA ALA A 159 -8.23 3.04 6.43
C ALA A 159 -8.34 4.57 6.31
N ASN A 160 -8.70 5.26 7.39
CA ASN A 160 -8.77 6.72 7.42
C ASN A 160 -7.41 7.36 7.74
N THR A 161 -6.65 6.78 8.65
CA THR A 161 -5.41 7.40 9.18
C THR A 161 -4.21 7.20 8.27
N LEU A 162 -4.13 6.08 7.55
CA LEU A 162 -3.03 5.80 6.64
C LEU A 162 -2.96 6.78 5.45
N PRO A 163 -4.06 7.06 4.71
CA PRO A 163 -4.05 8.09 3.67
C PRO A 163 -3.73 9.46 4.24
N GLN A 164 -4.25 9.79 5.42
CA GLN A 164 -3.96 11.07 6.08
C GLN A 164 -2.47 11.26 6.35
N THR A 165 -1.76 10.20 6.74
CA THR A 165 -0.31 10.21 6.96
C THR A 165 0.47 10.53 5.67
N TYR A 166 0.03 10.02 4.53
CA TYR A 166 0.64 10.36 3.24
C TYR A 166 0.37 11.81 2.84
N VAL A 167 -0.83 12.31 3.14
CA VAL A 167 -1.13 13.72 2.93
C VAL A 167 -0.26 14.61 3.81
N ASP A 168 -0.06 14.24 5.06
CA ASP A 168 0.73 15.06 5.98
C ASP A 168 2.20 15.15 5.53
N LEU A 169 2.78 14.06 5.00
CA LEU A 169 4.12 14.11 4.40
C LEU A 169 4.19 15.09 3.23
N LEU A 170 3.27 14.94 2.30
CA LEU A 170 3.34 15.60 1.01
C LEU A 170 2.86 17.06 1.07
N TRP A 171 2.04 17.43 2.06
CA TRP A 171 1.47 18.79 2.22
C TRP A 171 1.90 19.51 3.51
N GLY A 172 2.66 18.86 4.41
CA GLY A 172 2.96 19.19 5.81
C GLY A 172 3.17 20.63 6.27
N GLY A 173 2.19 21.52 6.05
CA GLY A 173 2.16 22.88 6.57
C GLY A 173 1.80 23.96 5.53
N ASN A 174 1.69 23.63 4.24
CA ASN A 174 1.40 24.63 3.22
C ASN A 174 -0.12 24.86 3.09
N GLN A 175 -0.63 25.93 3.72
CA GLN A 175 -2.07 26.24 3.81
C GLN A 175 -2.72 26.42 2.43
N ASP A 176 -2.00 26.93 1.45
CA ASP A 176 -2.51 27.20 0.09
C ASP A 176 -2.86 25.93 -0.71
N LEU A 177 -2.27 24.78 -0.34
CA LEU A 177 -2.50 23.50 -1.00
C LEU A 177 -3.50 22.61 -0.22
N GLN A 178 -3.80 22.93 1.03
CA GLN A 178 -4.85 22.27 1.81
C GLN A 178 -6.27 22.36 1.22
N PRO A 179 -6.74 23.49 0.66
CA PRO A 179 -8.08 23.55 0.06
C PRO A 179 -8.23 22.60 -1.13
N LYS A 180 -7.14 22.04 -1.68
CA LYS A 180 -7.17 21.15 -2.85
C LYS A 180 -6.97 19.67 -2.49
N LYS A 181 -6.65 19.35 -1.22
CA LYS A 181 -6.45 17.99 -0.68
C LYS A 181 -7.61 17.05 -0.95
N HIS A 182 -8.83 17.56 -0.73
CA HIS A 182 -10.05 16.77 -0.88
C HIS A 182 -10.28 16.32 -2.34
N LEU A 183 -9.79 17.07 -3.33
CA LEU A 183 -9.90 16.76 -4.76
C LEU A 183 -8.86 15.74 -5.21
N VAL A 184 -7.65 15.82 -4.66
CA VAL A 184 -6.53 14.93 -4.99
C VAL A 184 -6.77 13.53 -4.40
N PHE A 185 -7.03 13.41 -3.10
CA PHE A 185 -7.18 12.11 -2.42
C PHE A 185 -8.64 11.72 -2.21
N SER A 186 -9.42 11.69 -3.29
CA SER A 186 -10.73 11.05 -3.22
C SER A 186 -10.54 9.53 -3.11
N PRO A 187 -11.26 8.81 -2.22
CA PRO A 187 -11.21 7.34 -2.17
C PRO A 187 -11.69 6.68 -3.47
N ARG A 188 -12.23 7.46 -4.41
CA ARG A 188 -12.78 7.03 -5.69
C ARG A 188 -11.72 6.87 -6.80
N PHE A 189 -10.54 7.47 -6.62
CA PHE A 189 -9.46 7.44 -7.61
C PHE A 189 -8.32 6.56 -7.09
N ARG A 190 -7.70 5.75 -7.95
CA ARG A 190 -6.51 5.01 -7.53
C ARG A 190 -5.34 5.99 -7.42
N LEU A 191 -4.22 5.50 -6.89
CA LEU A 191 -3.04 6.33 -6.66
C LEU A 191 -2.55 7.02 -7.94
N LYS A 192 -2.61 6.35 -9.10
CA LYS A 192 -2.17 6.91 -10.39
C LYS A 192 -2.99 8.14 -10.79
N GLU A 193 -4.31 8.07 -10.68
CA GLU A 193 -5.23 9.13 -11.07
C GLU A 193 -5.21 10.29 -10.06
N THR A 194 -5.10 9.96 -8.78
CA THR A 194 -4.86 10.93 -7.69
C THR A 194 -3.64 11.81 -7.98
N LEU A 195 -2.56 11.21 -8.46
CA LEU A 195 -1.32 11.94 -8.79
C LEU A 195 -1.43 12.78 -10.04
N TRP A 196 -2.15 12.30 -11.04
CA TRP A 196 -2.41 13.06 -12.23
C TRP A 196 -3.28 14.30 -11.92
N ILE A 197 -4.35 14.13 -11.13
CA ILE A 197 -5.18 15.24 -10.63
C ILE A 197 -4.31 16.26 -9.87
N TRP A 198 -3.40 15.78 -9.02
CA TRP A 198 -2.49 16.66 -8.31
C TRP A 198 -1.59 17.47 -9.25
N ARG A 199 -0.98 16.84 -10.25
CA ARG A 199 -0.14 17.53 -11.23
C ARG A 199 -0.93 18.63 -11.93
N MET A 200 -2.20 18.40 -12.23
CA MET A 200 -3.08 19.43 -12.78
C MET A 200 -3.30 20.59 -11.79
N VAL A 201 -3.60 20.27 -10.55
CA VAL A 201 -3.95 21.22 -9.47
C VAL A 201 -2.79 22.14 -9.06
N VAL A 202 -1.55 21.65 -9.12
CA VAL A 202 -0.32 22.39 -8.80
C VAL A 202 0.36 22.92 -10.07
N ALA A 203 -0.33 22.82 -11.20
CA ALA A 203 0.18 23.19 -12.50
C ALA A 203 1.50 22.47 -12.87
N ALA A 204 1.76 21.27 -12.34
CA ALA A 204 2.99 20.49 -12.43
C ALA A 204 3.14 19.58 -13.68
N PHE A 205 2.46 19.95 -14.77
CA PHE A 205 2.74 19.36 -16.07
C PHE A 205 3.96 20.01 -16.71
N PHE A 206 4.71 19.24 -17.49
CA PHE A 206 5.80 19.80 -18.28
C PHE A 206 5.17 20.54 -19.46
N THR A 207 4.94 21.84 -19.29
CA THR A 207 4.36 22.71 -20.31
C THR A 207 5.43 23.62 -20.89
N GLY A 208 5.21 24.15 -22.10
CA GLY A 208 6.13 25.07 -22.76
C GLY A 208 6.50 26.29 -21.90
N ASP A 209 5.60 26.77 -21.06
CA ASP A 209 5.90 27.87 -20.11
C ASP A 209 6.86 27.43 -18.99
N ARG A 210 6.74 26.19 -18.51
CA ARG A 210 7.67 25.63 -17.52
C ARG A 210 9.02 25.29 -18.14
N ALA A 211 9.03 24.81 -19.38
CA ALA A 211 10.26 24.63 -20.15
C ALA A 211 11.00 25.97 -20.32
N ARG A 212 10.29 27.06 -20.63
CA ARG A 212 10.86 28.43 -20.66
C ARG A 212 11.44 28.85 -19.30
N GLN A 213 10.73 28.60 -18.20
CA GLN A 213 11.23 28.89 -16.84
C GLN A 213 12.50 28.09 -16.51
N MET A 214 12.64 26.88 -17.05
CA MET A 214 13.84 26.04 -16.94
C MET A 214 14.89 26.31 -18.03
N LYS A 215 14.73 27.35 -18.86
CA LYS A 215 15.63 27.71 -19.99
C LYS A 215 15.81 26.60 -21.04
N LEU A 216 14.79 25.75 -21.22
CA LEU A 216 14.76 24.71 -22.25
C LEU A 216 14.21 25.27 -23.58
N PRO A 217 14.66 24.75 -24.74
CA PRO A 217 14.40 25.34 -26.06
C PRO A 217 12.96 25.13 -26.58
N GLN A 218 12.16 24.29 -25.93
CA GLN A 218 10.79 24.02 -26.35
C GLN A 218 9.82 25.03 -25.72
N SER A 219 9.16 25.80 -26.57
CA SER A 219 8.27 26.88 -26.17
C SER A 219 6.89 26.80 -26.82
N HIS A 220 6.69 25.85 -27.73
CA HIS A 220 5.50 25.67 -28.56
C HIS A 220 4.74 24.41 -28.17
N CYS A 221 3.44 24.36 -28.45
CA CYS A 221 2.63 23.18 -28.22
C CYS A 221 2.93 22.10 -29.25
N GLU A 222 3.35 20.91 -28.82
CA GLU A 222 3.69 19.81 -29.75
C GLU A 222 2.48 19.25 -30.52
N ILE A 223 1.26 19.58 -30.07
CA ILE A 223 0.01 19.00 -30.60
C ILE A 223 -0.65 19.91 -31.63
N CYS A 224 -0.64 21.23 -31.42
CA CYS A 224 -1.25 22.20 -32.32
C CYS A 224 -0.28 23.25 -32.86
N SER A 225 1.00 23.16 -32.49
CA SER A 225 2.07 24.12 -32.87
C SER A 225 1.85 25.55 -32.40
N ALA A 226 0.95 25.79 -31.43
CA ALA A 226 0.75 27.12 -30.85
C ALA A 226 2.02 27.64 -30.15
N PRO A 227 2.25 28.96 -30.13
CA PRO A 227 3.52 29.53 -29.70
C PRO A 227 3.75 29.52 -28.18
N VAL A 228 2.72 29.25 -27.36
CA VAL A 228 2.83 29.12 -25.90
C VAL A 228 1.96 27.96 -25.46
N GLU A 229 2.56 26.92 -24.89
CA GLU A 229 1.83 25.80 -24.31
C GLU A 229 1.69 25.99 -22.81
N THR A 230 0.53 26.48 -22.36
CA THR A 230 0.11 26.49 -20.95
C THR A 230 -0.77 25.30 -20.61
N ILE A 231 -0.96 25.01 -19.33
CA ILE A 231 -1.95 24.01 -18.88
C ILE A 231 -3.36 24.36 -19.35
N HIS A 232 -3.73 25.64 -19.31
CA HIS A 232 -5.02 26.08 -19.84
C HIS A 232 -5.11 25.85 -21.36
N HIS A 233 -4.03 26.11 -22.09
CA HIS A 233 -3.96 25.80 -23.50
C HIS A 233 -4.07 24.31 -23.76
N LEU A 234 -3.25 23.51 -23.08
CA LEU A 234 -3.18 22.06 -23.21
C LEU A 234 -4.53 21.38 -22.97
N PHE A 235 -5.25 21.78 -21.92
CA PHE A 235 -6.48 21.11 -21.52
C PHE A 235 -7.75 21.72 -22.12
N LEU A 236 -7.80 23.03 -22.34
CA LEU A 236 -9.06 23.73 -22.66
C LEU A 236 -9.05 24.50 -23.98
N GLN A 237 -7.92 25.07 -24.39
CA GLN A 237 -7.89 26.00 -25.53
C GLN A 237 -7.22 25.41 -26.79
N CYS A 238 -6.55 24.27 -26.68
CA CYS A 238 -5.92 23.61 -27.81
C CYS A 238 -6.99 23.06 -28.76
N PRO A 239 -7.00 23.46 -30.05
CA PRO A 239 -8.04 23.07 -31.01
C PRO A 239 -8.16 21.55 -31.19
N CYS A 240 -7.03 20.84 -31.10
CA CYS A 240 -6.96 19.39 -31.21
C CYS A 240 -7.69 18.70 -30.04
N TRP A 241 -7.49 19.21 -28.82
CA TRP A 241 -8.14 18.69 -27.62
C TRP A 241 -9.61 19.11 -27.54
N GLN A 242 -9.95 20.32 -27.95
CA GLN A 242 -11.35 20.78 -28.01
C GLN A 242 -12.23 19.87 -28.89
N ARG A 243 -11.72 19.42 -30.05
CA ARG A 243 -12.43 18.46 -30.91
C ARG A 243 -12.62 17.12 -30.21
N LEU A 244 -11.60 16.61 -29.51
CA LEU A 244 -11.72 15.38 -28.73
C LEU A 244 -12.73 15.53 -27.59
N TRP A 245 -12.71 16.67 -26.89
CA TRP A 245 -13.67 16.96 -25.82
C TRP A 245 -15.10 17.07 -26.34
N GLN A 246 -15.30 17.65 -27.52
CA GLN A 246 -16.61 17.65 -28.17
C GLN A 246 -17.08 16.21 -28.44
N LEU A 247 -16.23 15.33 -28.96
CA LEU A 247 -16.61 13.93 -29.20
C LEU A 247 -16.94 13.18 -27.90
N ILE A 248 -16.13 13.38 -26.84
CA ILE A 248 -16.35 12.76 -25.53
C ILE A 248 -17.60 13.32 -24.84
N SER A 249 -17.86 14.63 -24.95
CA SER A 249 -19.02 15.28 -24.36
C SER A 249 -20.33 14.78 -24.98
N HIS A 250 -20.34 14.56 -26.29
CA HIS A 250 -21.48 13.98 -27.01
C HIS A 250 -21.67 12.49 -26.70
N ALA A 251 -20.59 11.74 -26.47
CA ALA A 251 -20.65 10.29 -26.29
C ALA A 251 -20.96 9.82 -24.85
N VAL A 252 -20.50 10.54 -23.83
CA VAL A 252 -20.48 10.02 -22.45
C VAL A 252 -21.31 10.86 -21.47
N LEU A 253 -21.70 12.09 -21.84
CA LEU A 253 -21.77 13.13 -20.82
C LEU A 253 -22.99 14.06 -20.84
N SER A 254 -23.71 14.24 -21.96
CA SER A 254 -24.78 15.27 -22.05
C SER A 254 -24.34 16.65 -21.53
N LEU A 255 -23.03 16.88 -21.42
CA LEU A 255 -22.49 18.03 -20.73
C LEU A 255 -22.68 19.22 -21.65
N GLN A 256 -23.53 20.16 -21.23
CA GLN A 256 -23.46 21.52 -21.75
C GLN A 256 -21.99 21.97 -21.65
N ALA A 257 -21.54 22.65 -22.70
CA ALA A 257 -20.15 23.03 -22.93
C ALA A 257 -19.44 23.34 -21.62
N ILE A 258 -18.32 22.66 -21.40
CA ILE A 258 -17.42 22.86 -20.26
C ILE A 258 -16.94 24.32 -20.29
N SER A 259 -17.72 25.23 -19.70
CA SER A 259 -17.44 26.67 -19.63
C SER A 259 -16.76 26.95 -18.31
N ALA A 260 -15.49 26.60 -18.24
CA ALA A 260 -14.67 26.86 -17.06
C ALA A 260 -13.36 27.50 -17.46
N ASP A 261 -12.99 28.58 -16.77
CA ASP A 261 -11.74 29.31 -17.00
C ASP A 261 -10.49 28.48 -16.65
N SER A 262 -10.68 27.37 -15.92
CA SER A 262 -9.59 26.48 -15.50
C SER A 262 -10.00 25.01 -15.42
N PRO A 263 -9.09 24.07 -15.70
CA PRO A 263 -9.31 22.64 -15.48
C PRO A 263 -9.67 22.29 -14.04
N PHE A 264 -9.29 23.15 -13.11
CA PHE A 264 -9.61 23.02 -11.69
C PHE A 264 -11.09 23.23 -11.39
N ASN A 265 -11.69 24.28 -11.97
CA ASN A 265 -13.11 24.59 -11.77
C ASN A 265 -14.02 23.49 -12.32
N ILE A 266 -13.58 22.81 -13.39
CA ILE A 266 -14.25 21.64 -13.96
C ILE A 266 -14.36 20.50 -12.94
N LEU A 267 -13.24 20.14 -12.28
CA LEU A 267 -13.24 19.09 -11.28
C LEU A 267 -14.06 19.44 -10.04
N GLN A 268 -14.13 20.71 -9.67
CA GLN A 268 -14.97 21.17 -8.56
C GLN A 268 -16.46 21.11 -8.92
N GLN A 269 -16.84 21.68 -10.07
CA GLN A 269 -18.22 21.75 -10.54
C GLN A 269 -18.84 20.35 -10.68
N PHE A 270 -18.11 19.41 -11.28
CA PHE A 270 -18.58 18.05 -11.49
C PHE A 270 -18.52 17.14 -10.25
N ARG A 271 -17.90 17.60 -9.17
CA ARG A 271 -17.98 16.91 -7.88
C ARG A 271 -19.19 17.37 -7.06
N SER A 272 -19.55 18.65 -7.16
CA SER A 272 -20.72 19.20 -6.48
C SER A 272 -22.04 18.73 -7.09
N ASP A 273 -22.01 18.23 -8.32
CA ASP A 273 -23.18 17.71 -9.02
C ASP A 273 -23.31 16.17 -8.85
N PRO A 274 -24.32 15.68 -8.12
CA PRO A 274 -24.55 14.25 -7.93
C PRO A 274 -25.05 13.55 -9.20
N GLU A 275 -25.69 14.26 -10.14
CA GLU A 275 -26.24 13.65 -11.37
C GLU A 275 -25.14 13.28 -12.36
N HIS A 276 -24.06 14.08 -12.40
CA HIS A 276 -22.94 13.91 -13.32
C HIS A 276 -21.68 13.35 -12.64
N HIS A 277 -21.82 12.67 -11.49
CA HIS A 277 -20.68 12.18 -10.71
C HIS A 277 -19.88 11.05 -11.40
N MET A 278 -20.56 10.12 -12.07
CA MET A 278 -19.90 9.04 -12.84
C MET A 278 -19.16 9.57 -14.07
N ALA A 279 -19.75 10.60 -14.65
CA ALA A 279 -19.25 11.41 -15.72
C ALA A 279 -17.88 12.05 -15.37
N THR A 280 -17.77 12.64 -14.18
CA THR A 280 -16.52 13.19 -13.61
C THR A 280 -15.42 12.15 -13.49
N VAL A 281 -15.79 10.98 -12.98
CA VAL A 281 -14.84 9.89 -12.73
C VAL A 281 -14.29 9.39 -14.06
N LEU A 282 -15.14 9.14 -15.04
CA LEU A 282 -14.75 8.74 -16.40
C LEU A 282 -13.87 9.79 -17.09
N LEU A 283 -14.21 11.08 -16.97
CA LEU A 283 -13.43 12.18 -17.53
C LEU A 283 -12.02 12.24 -16.93
N VAL A 284 -11.89 12.10 -15.60
CA VAL A 284 -10.57 11.99 -14.94
C VAL A 284 -9.80 10.78 -15.42
N TYR A 285 -10.44 9.61 -15.57
CA TYR A 285 -9.77 8.41 -16.09
C TYR A 285 -9.29 8.59 -17.53
N ILE A 286 -10.12 9.18 -18.40
CA ILE A 286 -9.76 9.48 -19.79
C ILE A 286 -8.59 10.47 -19.83
N TRP A 287 -8.65 11.54 -19.04
CA TRP A 287 -7.56 12.51 -18.91
C TRP A 287 -6.27 11.86 -18.44
N CYS A 288 -6.33 11.02 -17.39
CA CYS A 288 -5.17 10.28 -16.91
C CYS A 288 -4.63 9.33 -17.98
N TYR A 289 -5.50 8.64 -18.72
CA TYR A 289 -5.11 7.63 -19.70
C TYR A 289 -4.41 8.24 -20.90
N ILE A 290 -4.99 9.30 -21.47
CA ILE A 290 -4.42 10.04 -22.61
C ILE A 290 -3.01 10.56 -22.30
N TRP A 291 -2.78 11.03 -21.08
CA TRP A 291 -1.54 11.70 -20.66
C TRP A 291 -0.55 10.79 -19.92
N THR A 292 -0.80 9.48 -19.90
CA THR A 292 0.13 8.48 -19.35
C THR A 292 0.48 7.36 -20.32
N LEU A 293 0.04 7.48 -21.57
CA LEU A 293 0.55 6.75 -22.75
C LEU A 293 1.76 7.50 -23.32
#